data_AF-A0A2D6PXZ8-F1
#
_entry.id   AF-A0A2D6PXZ8-F1
#
_cell.length_a   1.000
_cell.length_b   1.000
_cell.length_c   1.000
_cell.angle_alpha   90.00
_cell.angle_beta   90.00
_cell.angle_gamma   90.00
#
_symmetry.space_group_name_H-M   'P 1'
#
loop_
_entity.id
_entity.type
_entity.pdbx_description
1 polymer ?
#
loop_
_entity_poly.entity_id
_entity_poly.type
_entity_poly.pdbx_seq_one_letter_code
_entity_poly.pdbx_strand_id
1 'polypeptide(L)'
;MRFPPWILLLVIGGGLSAQDAFQDRVNRAIERGRGWLAATQDATTGIFGTDPGDVGQQALLTLSLLKAGLAPDDPVVKRARPTFRGPVDTTYQRAVRLMLQDVLRLRGLAQVTRDDAETLIRAQNAKGAWRYAGRPMVITDNSCTQYAVLGLRAARNLGYRVPVKVWERTLAYVKTQITAAGGTGYLTREGATASMTAGSLSSLVIITWAHKRIPRTQQVWAREAVTRTRGWLERNWKPTDARYRYYTLYGIERAMGYSGTDLLGRRDWYREGADWLIANQAHNGSWESNRVSTAFALLFLVRKSRSIRSRLTGPSVYEEMQSLNAQARKHELDAVVKELTQRGPKVCPALTLYLADPILNRRIVAHRALRSITGQKLGYDPVLTTAKNKEAIARWRAYVMP
;
A
#
# COMPACT_ATOMS: atom_id res chain seq x y z
N MET A 1 67.15 -13.24 20.14
CA MET A 1 65.87 -13.75 19.61
C MET A 1 64.86 -12.61 19.58
N ARG A 2 64.19 -12.43 18.45
CA ARG A 2 63.39 -11.26 18.07
C ARG A 2 62.04 -11.24 18.79
N PHE A 3 61.64 -10.11 19.37
CA PHE A 3 60.21 -9.74 19.48
C PHE A 3 59.69 -9.43 18.07
N PRO A 4 58.39 -9.63 17.75
CA PRO A 4 57.45 -8.50 17.81
C PRO A 4 55.97 -8.97 18.06
N PRO A 5 54.90 -8.18 17.77
CA PRO A 5 53.91 -7.76 18.78
C PRO A 5 52.46 -8.10 18.36
N TRP A 6 51.51 -7.69 19.19
CA TRP A 6 50.06 -7.66 18.98
C TRP A 6 49.59 -7.28 17.56
N ILE A 7 48.61 -8.02 17.04
CA ILE A 7 47.64 -7.51 16.05
C ILE A 7 46.23 -7.68 16.62
N LEU A 8 45.70 -6.57 17.11
CA LEU A 8 44.26 -6.32 17.19
C LEU A 8 43.68 -6.40 15.78
N LEU A 9 42.79 -7.37 15.54
CA LEU A 9 41.87 -7.33 14.41
C LEU A 9 40.79 -6.28 14.70
N LEU A 10 41.08 -5.04 14.34
CA LEU A 10 40.10 -3.98 14.11
C LEU A 10 39.21 -4.42 12.94
N VAL A 11 38.07 -5.03 13.25
CA VAL A 11 36.97 -5.12 12.29
C VAL A 11 36.43 -3.70 12.13
N ILE A 12 36.91 -3.02 11.10
CA ILE A 12 36.29 -1.81 10.58
C ILE A 12 34.93 -2.24 10.04
N GLY A 13 33.91 -2.16 10.89
CA GLY A 13 32.51 -2.26 10.51
C GLY A 13 32.19 -1.11 9.56
N GLY A 14 32.41 -1.34 8.27
CA GLY A 14 32.00 -0.44 7.20
C GLY A 14 30.51 -0.19 7.34
N GLY A 15 30.15 1.05 7.68
CA GLY A 15 28.78 1.45 7.96
C GLY A 15 27.83 1.02 6.84
N LEU A 16 26.89 0.14 7.19
CA LEU A 16 25.67 -0.08 6.42
C LEU A 16 25.08 1.29 6.07
N SER A 17 24.77 1.50 4.79
CA SER A 17 24.14 2.74 4.35
C SER A 17 22.84 2.96 5.15
N ALA A 18 22.48 4.20 5.46
CA ALA A 18 21.27 4.49 6.24
C ALA A 18 19.97 3.94 5.59
N GLN A 19 19.99 3.59 4.30
CA GLN A 19 18.87 3.01 3.57
C GLN A 19 18.90 1.47 3.50
N ASP A 20 20.08 0.83 3.43
CA ASP A 20 20.25 -0.61 3.72
C ASP A 20 19.75 -0.91 5.12
N ALA A 21 20.23 -0.13 6.10
CA ALA A 21 19.78 -0.21 7.47
C ALA A 21 18.25 0.00 7.56
N PHE A 22 17.66 0.87 6.74
CA PHE A 22 16.21 1.07 6.74
C PHE A 22 15.46 -0.17 6.23
N GLN A 23 15.77 -0.67 5.03
CA GLN A 23 15.04 -1.82 4.49
C GLN A 23 15.28 -3.08 5.29
N ASP A 24 16.48 -3.26 5.84
CA ASP A 24 16.75 -4.37 6.75
C ASP A 24 15.94 -4.26 8.05
N ARG A 25 15.77 -3.05 8.62
CA ARG A 25 14.89 -2.84 9.77
C ARG A 25 13.43 -3.16 9.42
N VAL A 26 12.96 -2.74 8.24
CA VAL A 26 11.61 -3.06 7.75
C VAL A 26 11.44 -4.57 7.60
N ASN A 27 12.37 -5.26 6.94
CA ASN A 27 12.32 -6.70 6.73
C ASN A 27 12.32 -7.47 8.05
N ARG A 28 13.16 -7.07 9.02
CA ARG A 28 13.15 -7.64 10.38
C ARG A 28 11.81 -7.41 11.10
N ALA A 29 11.20 -6.23 10.95
CA ALA A 29 9.91 -5.96 11.54
C ALA A 29 8.79 -6.81 10.91
N ILE A 30 8.80 -6.96 9.58
CA ILE A 30 7.89 -7.86 8.85
C ILE A 30 8.05 -9.30 9.34
N GLU A 31 9.30 -9.79 9.42
CA GLU A 31 9.59 -11.16 9.84
C GLU A 31 9.05 -11.46 11.24
N ARG A 32 9.35 -10.58 12.20
CA ARG A 32 8.88 -10.73 13.59
C ARG A 32 7.36 -10.67 13.70
N GLY A 33 6.72 -9.74 12.99
CA GLY A 33 5.26 -9.61 12.98
C GLY A 33 4.57 -10.80 12.33
N ARG A 34 5.13 -11.31 11.24
CA ARG A 34 4.68 -12.52 10.55
C ARG A 34 4.78 -13.73 11.46
N GLY A 35 5.94 -13.93 12.09
CA GLY A 35 6.19 -15.03 13.02
C GLY A 35 5.22 -15.02 14.19
N TRP A 36 5.03 -13.87 14.83
CA TRP A 36 4.06 -13.72 15.92
C TRP A 36 2.64 -14.04 15.46
N LEU A 37 2.18 -13.44 14.35
CA LEU A 37 0.81 -13.62 13.88
C LEU A 37 0.52 -15.08 13.52
N ALA A 38 1.45 -15.74 12.82
CA ALA A 38 1.37 -17.15 12.49
C ALA A 38 1.28 -18.03 13.74
N ALA A 39 2.06 -17.72 14.78
CA ALA A 39 2.05 -18.45 16.06
C ALA A 39 0.74 -18.27 16.86
N THR A 40 -0.09 -17.27 16.52
CA THR A 40 -1.41 -17.10 17.17
C THR A 40 -2.52 -18.00 16.62
N GLN A 41 -2.24 -18.78 15.56
CA GLN A 41 -3.16 -19.76 15.01
C GLN A 41 -3.19 -21.00 15.89
N ASP A 42 -4.39 -21.46 16.23
CA ASP A 42 -4.54 -22.77 16.85
C ASP A 42 -4.19 -23.88 15.82
N ALA A 43 -3.22 -24.73 16.17
CA ALA A 43 -2.69 -25.73 15.24
C ALA A 43 -3.66 -26.87 14.94
N THR A 44 -4.64 -27.11 15.81
CA THR A 44 -5.62 -28.20 15.70
C THR A 44 -6.79 -27.78 14.82
N THR A 45 -7.32 -26.59 15.06
CA THR A 45 -8.52 -26.05 14.40
C THR A 45 -8.18 -25.19 13.18
N GLY A 46 -6.96 -24.64 13.12
CA GLY A 46 -6.54 -23.72 12.07
C GLY A 46 -7.12 -22.31 12.18
N ILE A 47 -7.79 -22.00 13.29
CA ILE A 47 -8.45 -20.71 13.54
C ILE A 47 -7.47 -19.75 14.20
N PHE A 48 -7.54 -18.48 13.81
CA PHE A 48 -6.91 -17.39 14.54
C PHE A 48 -7.90 -16.82 15.57
N GLY A 49 -7.62 -17.02 16.86
CA GLY A 49 -8.54 -16.64 17.94
C GLY A 49 -9.53 -17.74 18.27
N THR A 50 -10.68 -17.39 18.85
CA THR A 50 -11.64 -18.36 19.41
C THR A 50 -12.90 -18.52 18.59
N ASP A 51 -13.17 -17.63 17.62
CA ASP A 51 -14.39 -17.65 16.82
C ASP A 51 -14.11 -18.05 15.36
N PRO A 52 -14.43 -19.30 14.95
CA PRO A 52 -14.37 -19.71 13.54
C PRO A 52 -15.36 -18.96 12.64
N GLY A 53 -16.45 -18.40 13.21
CA GLY A 53 -17.50 -17.68 12.50
C GLY A 53 -17.04 -16.33 11.97
N ASP A 54 -15.95 -15.76 12.48
CA ASP A 54 -15.38 -14.52 11.94
C ASP A 54 -14.48 -14.77 10.72
N VAL A 55 -15.11 -15.23 9.64
CA VAL A 55 -14.47 -15.48 8.33
C VAL A 55 -13.70 -14.24 7.83
N GLY A 56 -14.17 -13.04 8.15
CA GLY A 56 -13.53 -11.78 7.75
C GLY A 56 -12.19 -11.60 8.42
N GLN A 57 -12.12 -11.81 9.74
CA GLN A 57 -10.86 -11.81 10.45
C GLN A 57 -9.95 -12.95 9.96
N GLN A 58 -10.45 -14.19 9.84
CA GLN A 58 -9.63 -15.30 9.33
C GLN A 58 -9.01 -14.96 7.96
N ALA A 59 -9.81 -14.35 7.08
CA ALA A 59 -9.35 -13.93 5.76
C ALA A 59 -8.35 -12.77 5.81
N LEU A 60 -8.54 -11.78 6.69
CA LEU A 60 -7.61 -10.65 6.85
C LEU A 60 -6.24 -11.12 7.33
N LEU A 61 -6.22 -11.97 8.35
CA LEU A 61 -4.97 -12.47 8.95
C LEU A 61 -4.22 -13.38 7.98
N THR A 62 -4.94 -14.25 7.25
CA THR A 62 -4.30 -15.07 6.21
C THR A 62 -3.78 -14.21 5.06
N LEU A 63 -4.54 -13.20 4.63
CA LEU A 63 -4.13 -12.27 3.59
C LEU A 63 -2.86 -11.51 3.98
N SER A 64 -2.75 -11.03 5.22
CA SER A 64 -1.55 -10.31 5.68
C SER A 64 -0.33 -11.22 5.71
N LEU A 65 -0.47 -12.48 6.17
CA LEU A 65 0.62 -13.48 6.17
C LEU A 65 1.12 -13.82 4.76
N LEU A 66 0.21 -14.02 3.80
CA LEU A 66 0.57 -14.24 2.40
C LEU A 66 1.30 -13.03 1.80
N LYS A 67 0.81 -11.82 2.09
CA LYS A 67 1.47 -10.59 1.64
C LYS A 67 2.85 -10.42 2.30
N ALA A 68 2.99 -10.83 3.55
CA ALA A 68 4.26 -10.88 4.29
C ALA A 68 5.17 -12.05 3.87
N GLY A 69 4.83 -12.81 2.82
CA GLY A 69 5.73 -13.76 2.19
C GLY A 69 5.56 -15.21 2.60
N LEU A 70 4.50 -15.58 3.34
CA LEU A 70 4.13 -17.00 3.43
C LEU A 70 3.69 -17.49 2.05
N ALA A 71 4.12 -18.70 1.70
CA ALA A 71 3.71 -19.35 0.46
C ALA A 71 2.24 -19.83 0.57
N PRO A 72 1.48 -19.89 -0.54
CA PRO A 72 0.10 -20.38 -0.52
C PRO A 72 -0.06 -21.80 0.06
N ASP A 73 0.98 -22.62 0.01
CA ASP A 73 1.04 -24.00 0.48
C ASP A 73 1.69 -24.16 1.87
N ASP A 74 2.05 -23.06 2.53
CA ASP A 74 2.52 -23.04 3.91
C ASP A 74 1.49 -23.71 4.85
N PRO A 75 1.93 -24.51 5.85
CA PRO A 75 1.03 -25.17 6.80
C PRO A 75 0.03 -24.24 7.49
N VAL A 76 0.44 -23.02 7.87
CA VAL A 76 -0.43 -22.02 8.51
C VAL A 76 -1.57 -21.63 7.57
N VAL A 77 -1.24 -21.36 6.30
CA VAL A 77 -2.22 -21.01 5.26
C VAL A 77 -3.14 -22.19 4.98
N LYS A 78 -2.60 -23.41 4.85
CA LYS A 78 -3.39 -24.62 4.60
C LYS A 78 -4.42 -24.90 5.70
N ARG A 79 -4.03 -24.78 6.97
CA ARG A 79 -4.94 -24.96 8.11
C ARG A 79 -6.08 -23.95 8.16
N ALA A 80 -5.87 -22.72 7.70
CA ALA A 80 -6.93 -21.70 7.68
C ALA A 80 -8.00 -21.94 6.60
N ARG A 81 -7.69 -22.70 5.54
CA ARG A 81 -8.55 -22.86 4.34
C ARG A 81 -9.99 -23.30 4.61
N PRO A 82 -10.29 -24.21 5.55
CA PRO A 82 -11.67 -24.62 5.84
C PRO A 82 -12.54 -23.44 6.29
N THR A 83 -12.00 -22.51 7.08
CA THR A 83 -12.74 -21.37 7.65
C THR A 83 -13.34 -20.45 6.58
N PHE A 84 -12.70 -20.35 5.40
CA PHE A 84 -13.14 -19.45 4.34
C PHE A 84 -14.48 -19.85 3.70
N ARG A 85 -14.97 -21.07 3.93
CA ARG A 85 -16.27 -21.53 3.44
C ARG A 85 -17.44 -21.14 4.34
N GLY A 86 -17.17 -20.62 5.54
CA GLY A 86 -18.20 -20.24 6.50
C GLY A 86 -19.16 -19.17 5.96
N PRO A 87 -20.35 -19.04 6.57
CA PRO A 87 -21.27 -17.96 6.24
C PRO A 87 -20.65 -16.59 6.54
N VAL A 88 -21.12 -15.57 5.83
CA VAL A 88 -20.70 -14.18 6.04
C VAL A 88 -21.88 -13.24 5.93
N ASP A 89 -22.01 -12.34 6.89
CA ASP A 89 -23.17 -11.46 7.00
C ASP A 89 -22.83 -10.01 6.69
N THR A 90 -21.55 -9.67 6.75
CA THR A 90 -21.10 -8.29 6.63
C THR A 90 -20.38 -7.97 5.32
N THR A 91 -20.48 -6.70 4.91
CA THR A 91 -19.72 -6.12 3.80
C THR A 91 -18.21 -6.35 3.98
N TYR A 92 -17.69 -6.22 5.20
CA TYR A 92 -16.27 -6.45 5.49
C TYR A 92 -15.86 -7.91 5.24
N GLN A 93 -16.59 -8.87 5.83
CA GLN A 93 -16.26 -10.28 5.69
C GLN A 93 -16.24 -10.71 4.22
N ARG A 94 -17.25 -10.29 3.43
CA ARG A 94 -17.31 -10.55 1.98
C ARG A 94 -16.15 -9.90 1.24
N ALA A 95 -15.91 -8.61 1.48
CA ALA A 95 -14.85 -7.88 0.81
C ALA A 95 -13.46 -8.47 1.06
N VAL A 96 -13.15 -8.79 2.32
CA VAL A 96 -11.85 -9.34 2.71
C VAL A 96 -11.69 -10.77 2.19
N ARG A 97 -12.74 -11.60 2.21
CA ARG A 97 -12.68 -12.94 1.60
C ARG A 97 -12.44 -12.89 0.09
N LEU A 98 -13.07 -11.96 -0.62
CA LEU A 98 -12.77 -11.71 -2.04
C LEU A 98 -11.30 -11.27 -2.24
N MET A 99 -10.81 -10.36 -1.41
CA MET A 99 -9.41 -9.90 -1.46
C MET A 99 -8.41 -11.03 -1.18
N LEU A 100 -8.71 -11.93 -0.24
CA LEU A 100 -7.91 -13.12 0.00
C LEU A 100 -7.90 -14.04 -1.24
N GLN A 101 -9.08 -14.28 -1.82
CA GLN A 101 -9.19 -15.16 -2.97
C GLN A 101 -8.45 -14.61 -4.21
N ASP A 102 -8.40 -13.30 -4.42
CA ASP A 102 -7.60 -12.67 -5.49
C ASP A 102 -6.11 -13.06 -5.41
N VAL A 103 -5.61 -13.30 -4.18
CA VAL A 103 -4.25 -13.75 -3.93
C VAL A 103 -4.13 -15.28 -3.99
N LEU A 104 -4.98 -16.02 -3.26
CA LEU A 104 -4.85 -17.47 -3.12
C LEU A 104 -5.34 -18.26 -4.34
N ARG A 105 -6.38 -17.77 -5.01
CA ARG A 105 -7.03 -18.42 -6.16
C ARG A 105 -7.38 -19.89 -5.91
N LEU A 106 -7.92 -20.21 -4.72
CA LEU A 106 -8.34 -21.57 -4.38
C LEU A 106 -9.50 -22.01 -5.28
N ARG A 107 -9.29 -23.06 -6.08
CA ARG A 107 -10.32 -23.57 -7.01
C ARG A 107 -11.64 -23.90 -6.30
N GLY A 108 -11.57 -24.48 -5.11
CA GLY A 108 -12.75 -24.86 -4.31
C GLY A 108 -13.54 -23.72 -3.67
N LEU A 109 -13.18 -22.44 -3.91
CA LEU A 109 -13.91 -21.27 -3.40
C LEU A 109 -14.58 -20.46 -4.52
N ALA A 110 -14.60 -20.96 -5.77
CA ALA A 110 -15.12 -20.21 -6.91
C ALA A 110 -16.59 -19.77 -6.74
N GLN A 111 -17.45 -20.68 -6.26
CA GLN A 111 -18.86 -20.37 -6.02
C GLN A 111 -19.03 -19.35 -4.89
N VAL A 112 -18.39 -19.59 -3.74
CA VAL A 112 -18.39 -18.66 -2.59
C VAL A 112 -17.96 -17.24 -2.98
N THR A 113 -16.93 -17.14 -3.82
CA THR A 113 -16.42 -15.88 -4.35
C THR A 113 -17.44 -15.18 -5.24
N ARG A 114 -18.15 -15.94 -6.09
CA ARG A 114 -19.23 -15.41 -6.92
C ARG A 114 -20.36 -14.88 -6.04
N ASP A 115 -20.79 -15.66 -5.06
CA ASP A 115 -21.89 -15.30 -4.15
C ASP A 115 -21.58 -14.03 -3.35
N ASP A 116 -20.32 -13.87 -2.91
CA ASP A 116 -19.85 -12.65 -2.25
C ASP A 116 -19.92 -11.44 -3.16
N ALA A 117 -19.42 -11.56 -4.39
CA ALA A 117 -19.43 -10.47 -5.36
C ALA A 117 -20.88 -10.06 -5.71
N GLU A 118 -21.74 -11.04 -5.97
CA GLU A 118 -23.16 -10.79 -6.24
C GLU A 118 -23.89 -10.16 -5.05
N THR A 119 -23.61 -10.63 -3.84
CA THR A 119 -24.23 -10.06 -2.63
C THR A 119 -23.76 -8.63 -2.42
N LEU A 120 -22.47 -8.31 -2.61
CA LEU A 120 -22.00 -6.93 -2.56
C LEU A 120 -22.68 -6.07 -3.64
N ILE A 121 -22.89 -6.57 -4.85
CA ILE A 121 -23.61 -5.85 -5.90
C ILE A 121 -25.05 -5.55 -5.48
N ARG A 122 -25.76 -6.54 -4.93
CA ARG A 122 -27.14 -6.40 -4.44
C ARG A 122 -27.24 -5.51 -3.21
N ALA A 123 -26.22 -5.49 -2.35
CA ALA A 123 -26.19 -4.70 -1.12
C ALA A 123 -25.94 -3.20 -1.37
N GLN A 124 -25.53 -2.79 -2.58
CA GLN A 124 -25.37 -1.38 -2.91
C GLN A 124 -26.73 -0.69 -2.89
N ASN A 125 -26.88 0.32 -2.04
CA ASN A 125 -28.15 1.04 -1.93
C ASN A 125 -28.37 2.05 -3.08
N ALA A 126 -29.52 2.73 -3.06
CA ALA A 126 -29.88 3.74 -4.07
C ALA A 126 -28.89 4.91 -4.16
N LYS A 127 -28.17 5.23 -3.09
CA LYS A 127 -27.13 6.28 -3.09
C LYS A 127 -25.83 5.82 -3.74
N GLY A 128 -25.67 4.53 -4.03
CA GLY A 128 -24.44 3.97 -4.60
C GLY A 128 -23.40 3.55 -3.58
N ALA A 129 -23.78 3.33 -2.32
CA ALA A 129 -22.87 3.04 -1.22
C ALA A 129 -23.33 1.84 -0.38
N TRP A 130 -22.48 1.47 0.59
CA TRP A 130 -22.66 0.30 1.45
C TRP A 130 -22.67 0.66 2.93
N ARG A 131 -23.16 -0.30 3.72
CA ARG A 131 -23.10 -0.34 5.18
C ARG A 131 -22.75 -1.77 5.61
N TYR A 132 -22.82 -2.06 6.91
CA TYR A 132 -22.36 -3.33 7.46
C TYR A 132 -23.08 -4.55 6.89
N ALA A 133 -24.40 -4.52 6.67
CA ALA A 133 -25.14 -5.71 6.28
C ALA A 133 -24.95 -6.10 4.79
N GLY A 134 -25.05 -7.39 4.49
CA GLY A 134 -25.13 -7.94 3.13
C GLY A 134 -26.43 -7.62 2.36
N ARG A 135 -27.08 -6.51 2.69
CA ARG A 135 -28.32 -6.01 2.06
C ARG A 135 -28.30 -4.48 2.02
N PRO A 136 -29.07 -3.84 1.12
CA PRO A 136 -29.18 -2.39 1.10
C PRO A 136 -29.60 -1.82 2.46
N MET A 137 -28.91 -0.76 2.89
CA MET A 137 -29.27 0.01 4.09
C MET A 137 -29.47 1.48 3.74
N VAL A 138 -30.33 2.17 4.48
CA VAL A 138 -30.64 3.60 4.27
C VAL A 138 -29.42 4.48 4.61
N ILE A 139 -28.77 4.17 5.73
CA ILE A 139 -27.52 4.80 6.18
C ILE A 139 -26.35 4.11 5.51
N THR A 140 -25.37 4.89 5.07
CA THR A 140 -24.14 4.44 4.40
C THR A 140 -22.94 5.11 5.01
N ASP A 141 -21.78 4.48 4.91
CA ASP A 141 -20.51 5.08 5.31
C ASP A 141 -19.38 4.82 4.32
N ASN A 142 -18.35 5.64 4.45
CA ASN A 142 -17.17 5.59 3.59
C ASN A 142 -16.28 4.38 3.89
N SER A 143 -16.38 3.76 5.07
CA SER A 143 -15.55 2.61 5.45
C SER A 143 -16.04 1.30 4.82
N CYS A 144 -17.34 0.99 4.96
CA CYS A 144 -17.99 -0.12 4.27
C CYS A 144 -17.93 0.05 2.75
N THR A 145 -18.13 1.28 2.27
CA THR A 145 -18.02 1.59 0.84
C THR A 145 -16.61 1.33 0.31
N GLN A 146 -15.57 1.74 1.05
CA GLN A 146 -14.18 1.42 0.70
C GLN A 146 -13.96 -0.10 0.58
N TYR A 147 -14.40 -0.88 1.57
CA TYR A 147 -14.20 -2.33 1.52
C TYR A 147 -15.01 -3.00 0.43
N ALA A 148 -16.26 -2.60 0.20
CA ALA A 148 -17.06 -3.11 -0.93
C ALA A 148 -16.34 -2.86 -2.27
N VAL A 149 -15.78 -1.66 -2.47
CA VAL A 149 -15.01 -1.32 -3.68
C VAL A 149 -13.74 -2.17 -3.81
N LEU A 150 -13.01 -2.40 -2.71
CA LEU A 150 -11.84 -3.28 -2.69
C LEU A 150 -12.21 -4.73 -3.03
N GLY A 151 -13.28 -5.25 -2.45
CA GLY A 151 -13.80 -6.60 -2.71
C GLY A 151 -14.25 -6.77 -4.15
N LEU A 152 -15.00 -5.81 -4.70
CA LEU A 152 -15.45 -5.85 -6.10
C LEU A 152 -14.30 -5.72 -7.10
N ARG A 153 -13.23 -4.98 -6.75
CA ARG A 153 -11.98 -4.99 -7.53
C ARG A 153 -11.34 -6.38 -7.51
N ALA A 154 -11.24 -7.00 -6.34
CA ALA A 154 -10.70 -8.36 -6.21
C ALA A 154 -11.53 -9.37 -7.03
N ALA A 155 -12.86 -9.29 -6.99
CA ALA A 155 -13.75 -10.09 -7.83
C ALA A 155 -13.46 -9.89 -9.33
N ARG A 156 -13.25 -8.65 -9.77
CA ARG A 156 -12.86 -8.37 -11.17
C ARG A 156 -11.51 -8.97 -11.55
N ASN A 157 -10.51 -8.94 -10.66
CA ASN A 157 -9.21 -9.57 -10.90
C ASN A 157 -9.32 -11.11 -11.01
N LEU A 158 -10.33 -11.69 -10.37
CA LEU A 158 -10.70 -13.11 -10.47
C LEU A 158 -11.54 -13.44 -11.72
N GLY A 159 -11.78 -12.46 -12.60
CA GLY A 159 -12.55 -12.64 -13.83
C GLY A 159 -14.04 -12.40 -13.70
N TYR A 160 -14.55 -12.02 -12.52
CA TYR A 160 -15.97 -11.73 -12.34
C TYR A 160 -16.35 -10.37 -12.98
N ARG A 161 -17.42 -10.36 -13.78
CA ARG A 161 -17.88 -9.15 -14.46
C ARG A 161 -18.81 -8.33 -13.56
N VAL A 162 -18.24 -7.35 -12.85
CA VAL A 162 -19.02 -6.37 -12.08
C VAL A 162 -19.74 -5.39 -13.04
N PRO A 163 -21.08 -5.21 -12.93
CA PRO A 163 -21.83 -4.30 -13.81
C PRO A 163 -21.32 -2.86 -13.74
N VAL A 164 -21.27 -2.17 -14.88
CA VAL A 164 -20.75 -0.79 -14.95
C VAL A 164 -21.52 0.20 -14.06
N LYS A 165 -22.85 0.01 -13.96
CA LYS A 165 -23.74 0.80 -13.11
C LYS A 165 -23.33 0.82 -11.64
N VAL A 166 -22.69 -0.25 -11.14
CA VAL A 166 -22.20 -0.30 -9.75
C VAL A 166 -21.11 0.75 -9.55
N TRP A 167 -20.17 0.85 -10.49
CA TRP A 167 -19.10 1.84 -10.46
C TRP A 167 -19.61 3.27 -10.68
N GLU A 168 -20.58 3.45 -11.60
CA GLU A 168 -21.21 4.76 -11.84
C GLU A 168 -21.92 5.31 -10.60
N ARG A 169 -22.74 4.48 -9.95
CA ARG A 169 -23.42 4.86 -8.70
C ARG A 169 -22.42 5.15 -7.59
N THR A 170 -21.36 4.35 -7.47
CA THR A 170 -20.31 4.60 -6.46
C THR A 170 -19.56 5.90 -6.74
N LEU A 171 -19.29 6.22 -8.01
CA LEU A 171 -18.68 7.50 -8.38
C LEU A 171 -19.59 8.67 -7.98
N ALA A 172 -20.89 8.58 -8.27
CA ALA A 172 -21.86 9.57 -7.87
C ALA A 172 -21.89 9.75 -6.35
N TYR A 173 -21.84 8.66 -5.58
CA TYR A 173 -21.68 8.72 -4.12
C TYR A 173 -20.41 9.44 -3.70
N VAL A 174 -19.22 8.99 -4.15
CA VAL A 174 -17.93 9.55 -3.75
C VAL A 174 -17.83 11.06 -4.05
N LYS A 175 -18.45 11.53 -5.14
CA LYS A 175 -18.54 12.96 -5.46
C LYS A 175 -19.21 13.78 -4.35
N THR A 176 -20.16 13.21 -3.63
CA THR A 176 -20.84 13.86 -2.50
C THR A 176 -20.03 13.82 -1.20
N GLN A 177 -19.01 12.95 -1.12
CA GLN A 177 -18.25 12.68 0.09
C GLN A 177 -16.92 13.43 0.15
N ILE A 178 -16.25 13.62 -1.00
CA ILE A 178 -15.00 14.39 -1.07
C ILE A 178 -15.33 15.87 -1.00
N THR A 179 -15.07 16.48 0.16
CA THR A 179 -15.27 17.91 0.41
C THR A 179 -14.42 18.78 -0.51
N ALA A 180 -14.72 20.09 -0.59
CA ALA A 180 -13.88 21.06 -1.31
C ALA A 180 -12.42 21.04 -0.83
N ALA A 181 -12.19 20.89 0.48
CA ALA A 181 -10.87 20.77 1.09
C ALA A 181 -10.15 19.44 0.76
N GLY A 182 -10.85 18.45 0.21
CA GLY A 182 -10.31 17.16 -0.22
C GLY A 182 -10.48 16.02 0.79
N GLY A 183 -10.88 16.32 2.03
CA GLY A 183 -11.11 15.34 3.08
C GLY A 183 -12.47 14.66 3.00
N THR A 184 -12.61 13.52 3.66
CA THR A 184 -13.87 12.75 3.80
C THR A 184 -14.08 12.30 5.25
N GLY A 185 -15.31 12.43 5.74
CA GLY A 185 -15.75 11.93 7.05
C GLY A 185 -16.26 10.49 7.01
N TYR A 186 -16.66 9.92 8.15
CA TYR A 186 -17.19 8.56 8.18
C TYR A 186 -18.59 8.48 7.56
N LEU A 187 -19.49 9.36 8.00
CA LEU A 187 -20.75 9.64 7.31
C LEU A 187 -20.66 10.93 6.47
N THR A 188 -21.65 11.11 5.59
CA THR A 188 -21.84 12.35 4.84
C THR A 188 -21.96 13.54 5.79
N ARG A 189 -21.22 14.63 5.53
CA ARG A 189 -21.16 15.88 6.33
C ARG A 189 -20.50 15.77 7.72
N GLU A 190 -19.97 14.62 8.10
CA GLU A 190 -19.10 14.53 9.28
C GLU A 190 -17.70 15.10 9.01
N GLY A 191 -16.99 15.44 10.09
CA GLY A 191 -15.62 15.91 10.05
C GLY A 191 -14.68 14.92 9.36
N ALA A 192 -13.79 15.43 8.50
CA ALA A 192 -12.88 14.61 7.73
C ALA A 192 -11.85 13.89 8.63
N THR A 193 -11.53 12.65 8.27
CA THR A 193 -10.51 11.84 8.97
C THR A 193 -9.53 11.26 7.95
N ALA A 194 -8.30 10.96 8.39
CA ALA A 194 -7.28 10.38 7.51
C ALA A 194 -7.68 9.00 6.96
N SER A 195 -8.29 8.16 7.79
CA SER A 195 -8.75 6.83 7.38
C SER A 195 -9.77 6.90 6.25
N MET A 196 -10.81 7.73 6.41
CA MET A 196 -11.87 7.87 5.41
C MET A 196 -11.41 8.63 4.17
N THR A 197 -10.53 9.61 4.34
CA THR A 197 -9.93 10.34 3.21
C THR A 197 -9.05 9.42 2.36
N ALA A 198 -8.23 8.57 2.97
CA ALA A 198 -7.46 7.55 2.27
C ALA A 198 -8.38 6.51 1.60
N GLY A 199 -9.45 6.10 2.29
CA GLY A 199 -10.49 5.23 1.75
C GLY A 199 -11.16 5.78 0.50
N SER A 200 -11.58 7.04 0.51
CA SER A 200 -12.15 7.74 -0.64
C SER A 200 -11.17 7.84 -1.81
N LEU A 201 -9.89 8.15 -1.55
CA LEU A 201 -8.86 8.21 -2.59
C LEU A 201 -8.68 6.85 -3.26
N SER A 202 -8.51 5.80 -2.47
CA SER A 202 -8.36 4.44 -2.99
C SER A 202 -9.58 4.01 -3.81
N SER A 203 -10.79 4.32 -3.32
CA SER A 203 -12.04 4.00 -3.99
C SER A 203 -12.17 4.74 -5.32
N LEU A 204 -11.88 6.04 -5.35
CA LEU A 204 -11.95 6.87 -6.55
C LEU A 204 -11.02 6.34 -7.66
N VAL A 205 -9.79 5.96 -7.32
CA VAL A 205 -8.84 5.41 -8.30
C VAL A 205 -9.32 4.05 -8.83
N ILE A 206 -9.86 3.19 -7.97
CA ILE A 206 -10.41 1.88 -8.39
C ILE A 206 -11.59 2.07 -9.33
N ILE A 207 -12.56 2.90 -8.96
CA ILE A 207 -13.78 3.15 -9.72
C ILE A 207 -13.43 3.67 -11.12
N THR A 208 -12.46 4.58 -11.19
CA THR A 208 -12.06 5.23 -12.45
C THR A 208 -11.25 4.32 -13.37
N TRP A 209 -10.52 3.36 -12.83
CA TRP A 209 -9.94 2.26 -13.59
C TRP A 209 -11.00 1.25 -14.06
N ALA A 210 -11.94 0.90 -13.17
CA ALA A 210 -12.94 -0.11 -13.46
C ALA A 210 -13.93 0.36 -14.55
N HIS A 211 -14.32 1.64 -14.52
CA HIS A 211 -15.24 2.22 -15.48
C HIS A 211 -14.50 2.76 -16.71
N LYS A 212 -14.39 1.94 -17.76
CA LYS A 212 -13.64 2.26 -18.99
C LYS A 212 -14.21 3.41 -19.85
N ARG A 213 -15.47 3.82 -19.63
CA ARG A 213 -16.22 4.81 -20.44
C ARG A 213 -16.71 6.02 -19.64
N ILE A 214 -15.98 6.42 -18.60
CA ILE A 214 -16.32 7.62 -17.82
C ILE A 214 -16.35 8.87 -18.72
N PRO A 215 -17.39 9.71 -18.65
CA PRO A 215 -17.45 10.99 -19.38
C PRO A 215 -16.26 11.91 -19.06
N ARG A 216 -15.79 12.69 -20.04
CA ARG A 216 -14.61 13.57 -19.88
C ARG A 216 -14.73 14.52 -18.69
N THR A 217 -15.91 15.08 -18.44
CA THR A 217 -16.19 15.96 -17.30
C THR A 217 -15.95 15.27 -15.95
N GLN A 218 -16.37 14.01 -15.81
CA GLN A 218 -16.14 13.21 -14.61
C GLN A 218 -14.66 12.82 -14.47
N GLN A 219 -13.93 12.62 -15.57
CA GLN A 219 -12.47 12.39 -15.53
C GLN A 219 -11.72 13.62 -15.02
N VAL A 220 -12.06 14.82 -15.51
CA VAL A 220 -11.47 16.09 -15.05
C VAL A 220 -11.71 16.26 -13.54
N TRP A 221 -12.96 16.14 -13.10
CA TRP A 221 -13.31 16.19 -11.68
C TRP A 221 -12.52 15.16 -10.85
N ALA A 222 -12.40 13.93 -11.34
CA ALA A 222 -11.68 12.88 -10.60
C ALA A 222 -10.19 13.21 -10.44
N ARG A 223 -9.54 13.81 -11.45
CA ARG A 223 -8.13 14.25 -11.35
C ARG A 223 -7.97 15.35 -10.30
N GLU A 224 -8.87 16.33 -10.30
CA GLU A 224 -8.86 17.41 -9.30
C GLU A 224 -9.13 16.88 -7.90
N ALA A 225 -10.08 15.97 -7.74
CA ALA A 225 -10.38 15.31 -6.48
C ALA A 225 -9.17 14.54 -5.95
N VAL A 226 -8.48 13.75 -6.79
CA VAL A 226 -7.23 13.07 -6.39
C VAL A 226 -6.18 14.06 -5.88
N THR A 227 -6.00 15.20 -6.55
CA THR A 227 -5.05 16.24 -6.11
C THR A 227 -5.45 16.86 -4.77
N ARG A 228 -6.71 17.27 -4.60
CA ARG A 228 -7.20 17.87 -3.35
C ARG A 228 -7.13 16.87 -2.19
N THR A 229 -7.52 15.62 -2.41
CA THR A 229 -7.49 14.56 -1.40
C THR A 229 -6.07 14.23 -0.95
N ARG A 230 -5.09 14.19 -1.87
CA ARG A 230 -3.67 14.06 -1.50
C ARG A 230 -3.17 15.26 -0.69
N GLY A 231 -3.50 16.48 -1.11
CA GLY A 231 -3.14 17.69 -0.36
C GLY A 231 -3.76 17.72 1.04
N TRP A 232 -4.98 17.20 1.20
CA TRP A 232 -5.59 17.05 2.52
C TRP A 232 -4.79 16.09 3.41
N LEU A 233 -4.43 14.90 2.88
CA LEU A 233 -3.64 13.91 3.62
C LEU A 233 -2.25 14.44 3.98
N GLU A 234 -1.60 15.16 3.08
CA GLU A 234 -0.30 15.81 3.33
C GLU A 234 -0.34 16.71 4.57
N ARG A 235 -1.40 17.51 4.72
CA ARG A 235 -1.56 18.46 5.83
C ARG A 235 -2.07 17.83 7.12
N ASN A 236 -2.91 16.79 7.03
CA ASN A 236 -3.73 16.33 8.17
C ASN A 236 -3.40 14.93 8.68
N TRP A 237 -2.57 14.14 7.98
CA TRP A 237 -2.23 12.80 8.42
C TRP A 237 -0.78 12.71 8.91
N LYS A 238 -0.59 12.05 10.05
CA LYS A 238 0.71 11.59 10.56
C LYS A 238 0.60 10.16 11.08
N PRO A 239 1.69 9.36 11.04
CA PRO A 239 1.65 7.99 11.57
C PRO A 239 1.39 7.93 13.09
N THR A 240 1.65 9.02 13.81
CA THR A 240 1.42 9.14 15.26
C THR A 240 -0.06 9.26 15.64
N ASP A 241 -0.96 9.56 14.70
CA ASP A 241 -2.39 9.79 14.97
C ASP A 241 -3.04 8.54 15.59
N ALA A 242 -3.68 8.67 16.75
CA ALA A 242 -4.11 7.51 17.55
C ALA A 242 -5.37 6.81 17.07
N ARG A 243 -6.35 7.57 16.58
CA ARG A 243 -7.68 7.03 16.23
C ARG A 243 -7.58 6.10 15.02
N TYR A 244 -7.96 4.82 15.22
CA TYR A 244 -7.94 3.77 14.19
C TYR A 244 -6.60 3.67 13.44
N ARG A 245 -5.47 3.86 14.16
CA ARG A 245 -4.15 4.07 13.57
C ARG A 245 -3.72 3.00 12.55
N TYR A 246 -3.77 1.74 12.92
CA TYR A 246 -3.33 0.64 12.05
C TYR A 246 -4.21 0.50 10.80
N TYR A 247 -5.54 0.63 10.98
CA TYR A 247 -6.47 0.71 9.86
C TYR A 247 -6.14 1.89 8.93
N THR A 248 -5.86 3.07 9.51
CA THR A 248 -5.47 4.27 8.75
C THR A 248 -4.19 4.05 7.96
N LEU A 249 -3.16 3.48 8.59
CA LEU A 249 -1.89 3.15 7.91
C LEU A 249 -2.15 2.28 6.68
N TYR A 250 -2.87 1.18 6.83
CA TYR A 250 -3.22 0.34 5.69
C TYR A 250 -4.05 1.08 4.62
N GLY A 251 -4.97 1.96 5.04
CA GLY A 251 -5.68 2.86 4.15
C GLY A 251 -4.75 3.77 3.35
N ILE A 252 -3.73 4.35 3.99
CA ILE A 252 -2.70 5.19 3.35
C ILE A 252 -1.88 4.39 2.35
N GLU A 253 -1.43 3.18 2.71
CA GLU A 253 -0.69 2.30 1.78
C GLU A 253 -1.49 2.04 0.51
N ARG A 254 -2.79 1.74 0.67
CA ARG A 254 -3.71 1.51 -0.45
C ARG A 254 -3.93 2.75 -1.29
N ALA A 255 -4.20 3.87 -0.63
CA ALA A 255 -4.46 5.14 -1.29
C ALA A 255 -3.26 5.56 -2.13
N MET A 256 -2.08 5.63 -1.52
CA MET A 256 -0.84 6.07 -2.17
C MET A 256 -0.35 5.09 -3.22
N GLY A 257 -0.42 3.78 -2.93
CA GLY A 257 -0.07 2.73 -3.87
C GLY A 257 -0.93 2.79 -5.13
N TYR A 258 -2.26 2.80 -4.99
CA TYR A 258 -3.16 2.85 -6.15
C TYR A 258 -3.07 4.16 -6.93
N SER A 259 -2.90 5.29 -6.24
CA SER A 259 -2.77 6.60 -6.89
C SER A 259 -1.37 6.87 -7.45
N GLY A 260 -0.44 5.91 -7.36
CA GLY A 260 0.94 6.07 -7.83
C GLY A 260 1.67 7.24 -7.16
N THR A 261 1.41 7.47 -5.88
CA THR A 261 1.92 8.63 -5.12
C THR A 261 3.11 8.23 -4.26
N ASP A 262 4.31 8.64 -4.68
CA ASP A 262 5.55 8.31 -3.97
C ASP A 262 5.80 9.22 -2.76
N LEU A 263 5.29 10.46 -2.80
CA LEU A 263 5.45 11.48 -1.77
C LEU A 263 4.12 12.18 -1.48
N LEU A 264 3.90 12.55 -0.21
CA LEU A 264 2.88 13.51 0.20
C LEU A 264 3.56 14.87 0.37
N GLY A 265 3.49 15.72 -0.65
CA GLY A 265 4.31 16.93 -0.71
C GLY A 265 5.80 16.56 -0.66
N ARG A 266 6.48 16.98 0.41
CA ARG A 266 7.91 16.68 0.67
C ARG A 266 8.13 15.43 1.53
N ARG A 267 7.05 14.79 1.99
CA ARG A 267 7.09 13.70 2.99
C ARG A 267 7.14 12.34 2.31
N ASP A 268 8.15 11.55 2.67
CA ASP A 268 8.20 10.11 2.38
C ASP A 268 7.25 9.39 3.36
N TRP A 269 5.96 9.42 3.00
CA TRP A 269 4.87 8.87 3.82
C TRP A 269 5.11 7.41 4.23
N TYR A 270 5.78 6.63 3.36
CA TYR A 270 6.06 5.22 3.63
C TYR A 270 7.15 5.10 4.69
N ARG A 271 8.26 5.82 4.52
CA ARG A 271 9.34 5.84 5.52
C ARG A 271 8.84 6.31 6.87
N GLU A 272 8.07 7.39 6.91
CA GLU A 272 7.51 7.91 8.16
C GLU A 272 6.64 6.88 8.89
N GLY A 273 5.73 6.20 8.16
CA GLY A 273 4.90 5.15 8.75
C GLY A 273 5.70 3.90 9.16
N ALA A 274 6.70 3.52 8.36
CA ALA A 274 7.53 2.35 8.63
C ALA A 274 8.43 2.57 9.86
N ASP A 275 9.09 3.73 9.96
CA ASP A 275 9.90 4.09 11.12
C ASP A 275 9.05 4.15 12.39
N TRP A 276 7.82 4.68 12.32
CA TRP A 276 6.89 4.64 13.45
C TRP A 276 6.52 3.21 13.85
N LEU A 277 6.16 2.35 12.89
CA LEU A 277 5.82 0.95 13.15
C LEU A 277 6.99 0.17 13.76
N ILE A 278 8.21 0.37 13.25
CA ILE A 278 9.43 -0.24 13.80
C ILE A 278 9.65 0.19 15.25
N ALA A 279 9.49 1.49 15.54
CA ALA A 279 9.66 2.02 16.88
C ALA A 279 8.57 1.56 17.87
N ASN A 280 7.40 1.13 17.39
CA ASN A 280 6.24 0.74 18.20
C ASN A 280 5.93 -0.77 18.10
N GLN A 281 6.84 -1.58 17.56
CA GLN A 281 6.69 -3.03 17.54
C GLN A 281 7.12 -3.62 18.90
N ALA A 282 6.25 -4.41 19.52
CA ALA A 282 6.54 -5.06 20.80
C ALA A 282 7.69 -6.08 20.67
N HIS A 283 8.32 -6.48 21.78
CA HIS A 283 9.43 -7.46 21.78
C HIS A 283 9.02 -8.82 21.19
N ASN A 284 7.76 -9.22 21.37
CA ASN A 284 7.22 -10.45 20.79
C ASN A 284 6.93 -10.35 19.27
N GLY A 285 7.14 -9.19 18.64
CA GLY A 285 6.90 -8.96 17.21
C GLY A 285 5.52 -8.41 16.86
N SER A 286 4.58 -8.39 17.80
CA SER A 286 3.24 -7.87 17.57
C SER A 286 3.17 -6.35 17.57
N TRP A 287 2.04 -5.83 17.09
CA TRP A 287 1.57 -4.49 17.41
C TRP A 287 0.33 -4.59 18.30
N GLU A 288 0.38 -3.93 19.45
CA GLU A 288 -0.68 -3.92 20.49
C GLU A 288 -1.07 -5.31 21.02
N SER A 289 -0.22 -6.34 20.84
CA SER A 289 -0.59 -7.75 21.09
C SER A 289 -1.90 -8.16 20.42
N ASN A 290 -2.26 -7.49 19.32
CA ASN A 290 -3.54 -7.62 18.64
C ASN A 290 -3.34 -8.14 17.22
N ARG A 291 -4.09 -9.18 16.85
CA ARG A 291 -3.98 -9.85 15.54
C ARG A 291 -4.33 -8.90 14.39
N VAL A 292 -5.37 -8.11 14.53
CA VAL A 292 -5.85 -7.18 13.49
C VAL A 292 -4.91 -5.99 13.34
N SER A 293 -4.46 -5.37 14.44
CA SER A 293 -3.44 -4.30 14.40
C SER A 293 -2.14 -4.80 13.75
N THR A 294 -1.69 -6.01 14.12
CA THR A 294 -0.51 -6.65 13.52
C THR A 294 -0.70 -6.93 12.03
N ALA A 295 -1.87 -7.42 11.61
CA ALA A 295 -2.15 -7.66 10.20
C ALA A 295 -2.13 -6.37 9.37
N PHE A 296 -2.72 -5.28 9.87
CA PHE A 296 -2.67 -3.99 9.19
C PHE A 296 -1.25 -3.38 9.16
N ALA A 297 -0.47 -3.52 10.24
CA ALA A 297 0.93 -3.13 10.27
C ALA A 297 1.74 -3.87 9.19
N LEU A 298 1.58 -5.19 9.10
CA LEU A 298 2.23 -6.01 8.06
C LEU A 298 1.82 -5.54 6.66
N LEU A 299 0.52 -5.33 6.43
CA LEU A 299 0.01 -4.89 5.12
C LEU A 299 0.56 -3.51 4.72
N PHE A 300 0.81 -2.61 5.67
CA PHE A 300 1.48 -1.33 5.41
C PHE A 300 2.97 -1.53 5.06
N LEU A 301 3.72 -2.22 5.92
CA LEU A 301 5.18 -2.40 5.77
C LEU A 301 5.53 -3.14 4.49
N VAL A 302 4.70 -4.10 4.09
CA VAL A 302 4.93 -4.89 2.88
C VAL A 302 4.79 -4.06 1.59
N ARG A 303 4.00 -2.97 1.60
CA ARG A 303 3.80 -2.01 0.50
C ARG A 303 3.68 -2.67 -0.90
N LYS A 304 2.62 -3.47 -1.10
CA LYS A 304 2.38 -4.24 -2.34
C LYS A 304 1.25 -3.68 -3.20
N SER A 305 0.57 -2.61 -2.77
CA SER A 305 -0.42 -1.92 -3.59
C SER A 305 0.29 -1.24 -4.75
N ARG A 306 0.01 -1.74 -5.96
CA ARG A 306 0.56 -1.22 -7.21
C ARG A 306 -0.34 -0.14 -7.80
N SER A 307 0.25 0.85 -8.44
CA SER A 307 -0.47 1.88 -9.18
C SER A 307 -1.44 1.20 -10.11
N ILE A 308 -2.70 1.57 -9.94
CA ILE A 308 -3.71 1.14 -10.85
C ILE A 308 -3.50 1.99 -12.10
N ARG A 309 -2.93 1.39 -13.14
CA ARG A 309 -2.73 2.01 -14.46
C ARG A 309 -4.10 2.44 -14.98
N SER A 310 -4.46 3.67 -14.66
CA SER A 310 -5.74 4.29 -14.95
C SER A 310 -5.48 5.50 -15.84
N ARG A 311 -6.53 6.07 -16.45
CA ARG A 311 -6.41 7.32 -17.20
C ARG A 311 -6.09 8.54 -16.30
N LEU A 312 -5.99 8.33 -14.99
CA LEU A 312 -5.65 9.34 -13.99
C LEU A 312 -4.20 9.23 -13.52
N THR A 313 -3.64 8.02 -13.51
CA THR A 313 -2.39 7.70 -12.80
C THR A 313 -1.53 6.75 -13.61
N GLY A 314 -0.25 7.12 -13.80
CA GLY A 314 0.79 6.23 -14.32
C GLY A 314 1.45 5.42 -13.19
N PRO A 315 2.41 4.52 -13.52
CA PRO A 315 3.20 3.84 -12.50
C PRO A 315 3.93 4.84 -11.61
N SER A 316 4.08 4.52 -10.34
CA SER A 316 4.84 5.38 -9.43
C SER A 316 6.34 5.24 -9.71
N VAL A 317 7.16 6.21 -9.29
CA VAL A 317 8.63 6.08 -9.38
C VAL A 317 9.09 4.89 -8.56
N TYR A 318 8.45 4.63 -7.40
CA TYR A 318 8.73 3.43 -6.62
C TYR A 318 8.53 2.14 -7.41
N GLU A 319 7.45 2.01 -8.16
CA GLU A 319 7.22 0.80 -8.96
C GLU A 319 8.27 0.60 -10.05
N GLU A 320 8.62 1.66 -10.76
CA GLU A 320 9.68 1.61 -11.77
C GLU A 320 11.02 1.19 -11.14
N MET A 321 11.36 1.77 -9.98
CA MET A 321 12.60 1.43 -9.27
C MET A 321 12.60 0.01 -8.71
N GLN A 322 11.45 -0.53 -8.29
CA GLN A 322 11.36 -1.92 -7.82
C GLN A 322 11.61 -2.95 -8.92
N SER A 323 11.50 -2.59 -10.19
CA SER A 323 11.89 -3.47 -11.30
C SER A 323 13.40 -3.71 -11.39
N LEU A 324 14.20 -2.81 -10.78
CA LEU A 324 15.66 -2.84 -10.85
C LEU A 324 16.23 -3.53 -9.61
N ASN A 325 17.00 -4.59 -9.82
CA ASN A 325 17.82 -5.27 -8.82
C ASN A 325 19.32 -5.09 -9.13
N ALA A 326 20.20 -5.70 -8.33
CA ALA A 326 21.64 -5.62 -8.53
C ALA A 326 22.12 -6.25 -9.85
N GLN A 327 21.36 -7.21 -10.40
CA GLN A 327 21.67 -7.95 -11.62
C GLN A 327 21.03 -7.34 -12.89
N ALA A 328 20.25 -6.26 -12.77
CA ALA A 328 19.58 -5.62 -13.89
C ALA A 328 20.58 -5.15 -14.96
N ARG A 329 20.29 -5.44 -16.23
CA ARG A 329 21.18 -5.17 -17.36
C ARG A 329 21.03 -3.74 -17.86
N LYS A 330 22.04 -3.24 -18.58
CA LYS A 330 22.10 -1.86 -19.10
C LYS A 330 20.82 -1.43 -19.85
N HIS A 331 20.28 -2.27 -20.73
CA HIS A 331 19.07 -1.94 -21.49
C HIS A 331 17.82 -1.79 -20.59
N GLU A 332 17.76 -2.51 -19.47
CA GLU A 332 16.68 -2.40 -18.48
C GLU A 332 16.78 -1.05 -17.76
N LEU A 333 17.99 -0.64 -17.36
CA LEU A 333 18.25 0.69 -16.80
C LEU A 333 17.90 1.80 -17.80
N ASP A 334 18.30 1.65 -19.06
CA ASP A 334 18.05 2.63 -20.13
C ASP A 334 16.55 2.81 -20.39
N ALA A 335 15.78 1.72 -20.36
CA ALA A 335 14.32 1.77 -20.51
C ALA A 335 13.66 2.56 -19.37
N VAL A 336 14.06 2.31 -18.12
CA VAL A 336 13.51 3.02 -16.95
C VAL A 336 13.91 4.50 -16.96
N VAL A 337 15.16 4.83 -17.31
CA VAL A 337 15.59 6.23 -17.47
C VAL A 337 14.73 6.94 -18.51
N LYS A 338 14.51 6.33 -19.68
CA LYS A 338 13.68 6.91 -20.75
C LYS A 338 12.26 7.20 -20.28
N GLU A 339 11.60 6.23 -19.64
CA GLU A 339 10.25 6.38 -19.08
C GLU A 339 10.18 7.53 -18.06
N LEU A 340 11.13 7.58 -17.12
CA LEU A 340 11.17 8.61 -16.08
C LEU A 340 11.45 10.00 -16.67
N THR A 341 12.34 10.11 -17.66
CA THR A 341 12.64 11.37 -18.34
C THR A 341 11.44 11.91 -19.11
N GLN A 342 10.68 11.05 -19.80
CA GLN A 342 9.46 11.46 -20.50
C GLN A 342 8.39 12.04 -19.57
N ARG A 343 8.40 11.64 -18.29
CA ARG A 343 7.48 12.17 -17.28
C ARG A 343 7.87 13.58 -16.80
N GLY A 344 9.10 14.04 -17.06
CA GLY A 344 9.56 15.40 -16.81
C GLY A 344 9.72 15.78 -15.33
N PRO A 345 9.83 17.08 -15.00
CA PRO A 345 10.23 17.57 -13.68
C PRO A 345 9.42 17.06 -12.48
N LYS A 346 8.15 16.70 -12.69
CA LYS A 346 7.24 16.23 -11.62
C LYS A 346 7.71 14.96 -10.88
N VAL A 347 8.59 14.15 -11.49
CA VAL A 347 9.12 12.94 -10.83
C VAL A 347 10.41 13.19 -10.05
N CYS A 348 11.08 14.32 -10.26
CA CYS A 348 12.37 14.63 -9.67
C CYS A 348 12.39 14.53 -8.13
N PRO A 349 11.39 15.05 -7.39
CA PRO A 349 11.33 14.87 -5.93
C PRO A 349 11.42 13.40 -5.50
N ALA A 350 10.64 12.52 -6.13
CA ALA A 350 10.63 11.10 -5.81
C ALA A 350 11.95 10.40 -6.20
N LEU A 351 12.63 10.84 -7.25
CA LEU A 351 13.95 10.30 -7.64
C LEU A 351 15.01 10.56 -6.55
N THR A 352 14.90 11.62 -5.77
CA THR A 352 15.85 11.90 -4.68
C THR A 352 15.79 10.88 -3.53
N LEU A 353 14.71 10.11 -3.42
CA LEU A 353 14.61 8.99 -2.47
C LEU A 353 15.59 7.85 -2.81
N TYR A 354 16.01 7.77 -4.07
CA TYR A 354 16.84 6.70 -4.60
C TYR A 354 18.32 7.06 -4.72
N LEU A 355 18.70 8.32 -4.48
CA LEU A 355 20.10 8.73 -4.45
C LEU A 355 20.87 8.15 -3.24
N ALA A 356 20.14 7.65 -2.23
CA ALA A 356 20.70 6.92 -1.11
C ALA A 356 20.37 5.42 -1.17
N ASP A 357 19.82 4.93 -2.29
CA ASP A 357 19.38 3.53 -2.41
C ASP A 357 20.58 2.58 -2.36
N PRO A 358 20.48 1.46 -1.64
CA PRO A 358 21.58 0.52 -1.57
C PRO A 358 21.91 -0.16 -2.90
N ILE A 359 20.90 -0.36 -3.76
CA ILE A 359 21.09 -0.99 -5.05
C ILE A 359 21.68 0.05 -6.00
N LEU A 360 22.94 -0.18 -6.39
CA LEU A 360 23.69 0.70 -7.30
C LEU A 360 22.90 1.04 -8.58
N ASN A 361 22.24 0.05 -9.19
CA ASN A 361 21.44 0.27 -10.40
C ASN A 361 20.32 1.29 -10.21
N ARG A 362 19.68 1.33 -9.03
CA ARG A 362 18.64 2.34 -8.71
C ARG A 362 19.24 3.72 -8.53
N ARG A 363 20.41 3.83 -7.87
CA ARG A 363 21.18 5.09 -7.78
C ARG A 363 21.57 5.63 -9.16
N ILE A 364 22.07 4.75 -10.03
CA ILE A 364 22.44 5.09 -11.41
C ILE A 364 21.22 5.63 -12.17
N VAL A 365 20.10 4.92 -12.16
CA VAL A 365 18.88 5.33 -12.87
C VAL A 365 18.33 6.63 -12.32
N ALA A 366 18.25 6.78 -10.99
CA ALA A 366 17.77 8.01 -10.36
C ALA A 366 18.62 9.22 -10.76
N HIS A 367 19.95 9.09 -10.69
CA HIS A 367 20.86 10.15 -11.07
C HIS A 367 20.79 10.47 -12.57
N ARG A 368 20.78 9.45 -13.44
CA ARG A 368 20.67 9.65 -14.89
C ARG A 368 19.36 10.34 -15.28
N ALA A 369 18.23 9.90 -14.73
CA ALA A 369 16.93 10.52 -14.98
C ALA A 369 16.90 11.98 -14.50
N LEU A 370 17.38 12.25 -13.28
CA LEU A 370 17.50 13.61 -12.75
C LEU A 370 18.33 14.51 -13.68
N ARG A 371 19.52 14.05 -14.10
CA ARG A 371 20.38 14.77 -15.04
C ARG A 371 19.70 15.04 -16.38
N SER A 372 19.03 14.04 -16.95
CA SER A 372 18.34 14.17 -18.23
C SER A 372 17.16 15.14 -18.17
N ILE A 373 16.49 15.25 -17.02
CA ILE A 373 15.34 16.15 -16.84
C ILE A 373 15.79 17.58 -16.54
N THR A 374 16.84 17.77 -15.75
CA THR A 374 17.20 19.10 -15.21
C THR A 374 18.45 19.72 -15.85
N GLY A 375 19.28 18.92 -16.54
CA GLY A 375 20.61 19.33 -17.02
C GLY A 375 21.67 19.46 -15.93
N GLN A 376 21.32 19.32 -14.65
CA GLN A 376 22.23 19.57 -13.52
C GLN A 376 23.01 18.31 -13.12
N LYS A 377 24.27 18.45 -12.68
CA LYS A 377 25.08 17.34 -12.14
C LYS A 377 25.08 17.28 -10.61
N LEU A 378 25.17 18.44 -9.95
CA LEU A 378 25.21 18.65 -8.49
C LEU A 378 26.23 17.77 -7.73
N GLY A 379 27.32 17.38 -8.39
CA GLY A 379 28.46 16.67 -7.79
C GLY A 379 28.14 15.30 -7.18
N TYR A 380 27.06 14.65 -7.62
CA TYR A 380 26.69 13.31 -7.18
C TYR A 380 27.38 12.25 -8.05
N ASP A 381 27.93 11.22 -7.41
CA ASP A 381 28.48 10.04 -8.11
C ASP A 381 27.80 8.76 -7.58
N PRO A 382 27.02 8.04 -8.41
CA PRO A 382 26.30 6.85 -7.97
C PRO A 382 27.19 5.72 -7.44
N VAL A 383 28.48 5.65 -7.79
CA VAL A 383 29.36 4.58 -7.27
C VAL A 383 29.88 4.86 -5.86
N LEU A 384 29.86 6.12 -5.41
CA LEU A 384 30.29 6.49 -4.07
C LEU A 384 29.23 6.11 -3.02
N THR A 385 29.68 5.92 -1.77
CA THR A 385 28.78 5.61 -0.64
C THR A 385 27.82 6.78 -0.36
N THR A 386 26.68 6.49 0.28
CA THR A 386 25.72 7.52 0.70
C THR A 386 26.37 8.58 1.58
N ALA A 387 27.33 8.19 2.44
CA ALA A 387 28.08 9.12 3.29
C ALA A 387 28.92 10.10 2.46
N LYS A 388 29.64 9.62 1.45
CA LYS A 388 30.43 10.46 0.53
C LYS A 388 29.55 11.35 -0.35
N ASN A 389 28.33 10.91 -0.66
CA ASN A 389 27.35 11.69 -1.43
C ASN A 389 26.46 12.62 -0.58
N LYS A 390 26.65 12.72 0.75
CA LYS A 390 25.72 13.41 1.66
C LYS A 390 25.36 14.84 1.20
N GLU A 391 26.37 15.64 0.87
CA GLU A 391 26.18 17.03 0.40
C GLU A 391 25.55 17.09 -1.00
N ALA A 392 25.94 16.20 -1.91
CA ALA A 392 25.36 16.13 -3.25
C ALA A 392 23.87 15.76 -3.21
N ILE A 393 23.48 14.83 -2.32
CA ILE A 393 22.08 14.46 -2.08
C ILE A 393 21.30 15.65 -1.51
N ALA A 394 21.88 16.39 -0.55
CA ALA A 394 21.26 17.59 0.01
C ALA A 394 21.03 18.66 -1.08
N ARG A 395 22.01 18.90 -1.95
CA ARG A 395 21.88 19.81 -3.10
C ARG A 395 20.77 19.37 -4.05
N TRP A 396 20.70 18.08 -4.40
CA TRP A 396 19.61 17.54 -5.23
C TRP A 396 18.23 17.78 -4.61
N ARG A 397 18.07 17.50 -3.31
CA ARG A 397 16.81 17.70 -2.60
C ARG A 397 16.39 19.16 -2.57
N ALA A 398 17.33 20.08 -2.31
CA ALA A 398 17.06 21.52 -2.35
C ALA A 398 16.68 22.01 -3.75
N TYR A 399 17.33 21.48 -4.80
CA TYR A 399 17.06 21.89 -6.17
C TYR A 399 15.68 21.47 -6.68
N VAL A 400 15.23 20.25 -6.39
CA VAL A 400 13.98 19.70 -6.95
C VAL A 400 12.76 19.90 -6.06
N MET A 401 12.99 20.27 -4.79
CA MET A 401 11.95 20.68 -3.85
C MET A 401 12.32 22.08 -3.32
N PRO A 402 12.19 23.13 -4.13
CA PRO A 402 12.42 24.49 -3.67
C PRO A 402 11.47 24.88 -2.52
#